data_AF-A0A239EVF0-F1
#
_entry.id   AF-A0A239EVF0-F1
#
_cell.length_a   1.000
_cell.length_b   1.000
_cell.length_c   1.000
_cell.angle_alpha   90.00
_cell.angle_beta   90.00
_cell.angle_gamma   90.00
#
_symmetry.space_group_name_H-M   'P 1'
#
loop_
_entity.id
_entity.type
_entity.pdbx_description
1 polymer ?
#
loop_
_entity_poly.entity_id
_entity_poly.type
_entity_poly.pdbx_seq_one_letter_code
_entity_poly.pdbx_strand_id
1 'polypeptide(L)'
;MHIPTKKDEIVTNPVPGLNPSEPNGGADGAAPYQPQDPAQSGAVPAAPPPAQPYQPAPQAQQPYQPAQPIPSGQQGQPYQSQQGAPQGYPYQPGQPYQQPGQYTPAAVPKRPTTNPFVGMPVSDLVRDGMAFLFFLVSLALPWDTFGTWSSDYRSRDLIEVLLIALLSAFAVAVPYLARANVFPVSWTPAKTRSLRLALAAPFVLLVLVHFVLGAVSDNRLFSWGTGVMFGLAAAFLLAQPRSCELSDDEVPAAAQLWKLIYTVLLAIVALGFLVTLIWGVVSASDVFGDKIVVYTLLAVITLLISAAIALVPAYFAVLRDSLPWRRALVSLGIVVVVISFFGLDDKSTLPRLETLRPEPMWLSGIVPLPLSWGLGFFLLPTLAVIA
;
A
#
# COMPACT_ATOMS: atom_id res chain seq x y z
N MET A 1 13.30 -68.36 -11.99
CA MET A 1 12.72 -67.76 -10.78
C MET A 1 11.69 -66.75 -11.25
N HIS A 2 10.40 -67.11 -11.12
CA HIS A 2 9.28 -66.44 -11.77
C HIS A 2 8.49 -65.71 -10.68
N ILE A 3 8.38 -64.38 -10.78
CA ILE A 3 7.65 -63.56 -9.81
C ILE A 3 6.30 -63.20 -10.45
N PRO A 4 5.16 -63.66 -9.91
CA PRO A 4 3.86 -63.31 -10.43
C PRO A 4 3.41 -61.92 -9.94
N THR A 5 2.91 -61.12 -10.87
CA THR A 5 2.26 -59.83 -10.65
C THR A 5 0.86 -60.02 -10.08
N LYS A 6 0.60 -59.39 -8.94
CA LYS A 6 -0.72 -59.31 -8.30
C LYS A 6 -1.51 -58.19 -8.97
N LYS A 7 -2.60 -58.54 -9.66
CA LYS A 7 -3.64 -57.61 -10.12
C LYS A 7 -4.48 -57.22 -8.92
N ASP A 8 -4.52 -55.93 -8.59
CA ASP A 8 -5.48 -55.40 -7.63
C ASP A 8 -6.81 -55.14 -8.34
N GLU A 9 -7.85 -55.66 -7.69
CA GLU A 9 -9.24 -55.74 -8.10
C GLU A 9 -9.93 -54.42 -7.70
N ILE A 10 -10.39 -53.64 -8.68
CA ILE A 10 -11.16 -52.41 -8.43
C ILE A 10 -12.58 -52.82 -8.04
N VAL A 11 -12.88 -52.75 -6.73
CA VAL A 11 -14.22 -52.89 -6.19
C VAL A 11 -14.99 -51.60 -6.43
N THR A 12 -15.86 -51.58 -7.43
CA THR A 12 -16.84 -50.52 -7.66
C THR A 12 -18.06 -50.75 -6.77
N ASN A 13 -18.26 -49.88 -5.78
CA ASN A 13 -19.52 -49.81 -5.04
C ASN A 13 -20.63 -49.17 -5.91
N PRO A 14 -21.83 -49.76 -5.98
CA PRO A 14 -22.95 -49.16 -6.71
C PRO A 14 -23.59 -48.01 -5.91
N VAL A 15 -23.80 -46.88 -6.58
CA VAL A 15 -24.62 -45.75 -6.10
C VAL A 15 -26.11 -46.12 -6.27
N PRO A 16 -26.93 -46.12 -5.20
CA PRO A 16 -28.36 -46.32 -5.32
C PRO A 16 -29.10 -44.99 -5.58
N GLY A 17 -30.00 -44.96 -6.57
CA GLY A 17 -31.13 -44.03 -6.58
C GLY A 17 -31.10 -42.94 -7.65
N LEU A 18 -31.23 -43.31 -8.93
CA LEU A 18 -31.82 -42.45 -9.94
C LEU A 18 -33.21 -43.00 -10.29
N ASN A 19 -34.23 -42.18 -10.01
CA ASN A 19 -35.63 -42.45 -10.26
C ASN A 19 -36.03 -41.76 -11.58
N PRO A 20 -36.38 -42.47 -12.66
CA PRO A 20 -36.83 -41.86 -13.90
C PRO A 20 -38.32 -42.15 -14.12
N SER A 21 -39.18 -41.19 -13.81
CA SER A 21 -40.54 -41.18 -14.33
C SER A 21 -41.24 -39.88 -13.95
N GLU A 22 -41.29 -38.91 -14.86
CA GLU A 22 -42.50 -38.11 -15.06
C GLU A 22 -42.64 -37.69 -16.54
N PRO A 23 -43.89 -37.54 -17.02
CA PRO A 23 -44.23 -37.68 -18.41
C PRO A 23 -44.41 -36.34 -19.13
N ASN A 24 -44.17 -36.45 -20.43
CA ASN A 24 -44.51 -35.54 -21.51
C ASN A 24 -45.97 -35.04 -21.42
N GLY A 25 -46.18 -33.73 -21.53
CA GLY A 25 -47.52 -33.15 -21.67
C GLY A 25 -47.49 -31.63 -21.85
N GLY A 26 -48.08 -31.15 -22.96
CA GLY A 26 -48.60 -29.79 -23.05
C GLY A 26 -47.94 -28.91 -24.11
N ALA A 27 -48.44 -29.04 -25.34
CA ALA A 27 -48.37 -28.00 -26.35
C ALA A 27 -49.22 -26.77 -25.95
N ASP A 28 -48.98 -25.66 -26.67
CA ASP A 28 -49.85 -24.52 -26.93
C ASP A 28 -49.42 -23.18 -26.31
N GLY A 29 -49.13 -22.20 -27.19
CA GLY A 29 -49.06 -20.79 -26.82
C GLY A 29 -47.92 -19.97 -27.42
N ALA A 30 -47.59 -20.14 -28.71
CA ALA A 30 -46.74 -19.18 -29.42
C ALA A 30 -47.54 -17.89 -29.68
N ALA A 31 -47.29 -16.84 -28.90
CA ALA A 31 -47.73 -15.48 -29.20
C ALA A 31 -46.76 -14.85 -30.23
N PRO A 32 -47.26 -14.17 -31.28
CA PRO A 32 -46.41 -13.52 -32.26
C PRO A 32 -45.75 -12.27 -31.66
N TYR A 33 -44.42 -12.25 -31.69
CA TYR A 33 -43.62 -11.05 -31.46
C TYR A 33 -43.97 -9.99 -32.52
N GLN A 34 -44.57 -8.88 -32.09
CA GLN A 34 -44.65 -7.67 -32.91
C GLN A 34 -43.29 -6.97 -32.90
N PRO A 35 -42.77 -6.53 -34.06
CA PRO A 35 -41.63 -5.61 -34.10
C PRO A 35 -42.07 -4.24 -33.57
N GLN A 36 -41.46 -3.77 -32.49
CA GLN A 36 -41.58 -2.37 -32.09
C GLN A 36 -40.69 -1.52 -32.99
N ASP A 37 -41.34 -0.63 -33.76
CA ASP A 37 -40.71 0.50 -34.45
C ASP A 37 -39.96 1.41 -33.45
N PRO A 38 -38.67 1.68 -33.64
CA PRO A 38 -38.02 2.79 -32.95
C PRO A 38 -38.45 4.10 -33.61
N ALA A 39 -39.50 4.71 -33.06
CA ALA A 39 -39.86 6.09 -33.35
C ALA A 39 -38.70 7.01 -32.96
N GLN A 40 -38.16 7.66 -33.99
CA GLN A 40 -37.24 8.78 -33.92
C GLN A 40 -37.80 9.90 -33.02
N SER A 41 -37.13 10.19 -31.91
CA SER A 41 -37.18 11.49 -31.27
C SER A 41 -35.77 12.07 -31.27
N GLY A 42 -35.43 12.75 -32.37
CA GLY A 42 -34.24 13.57 -32.47
C GLY A 42 -34.37 14.81 -31.59
N ALA A 43 -33.69 14.80 -30.44
CA ALA A 43 -33.31 16.01 -29.75
C ALA A 43 -31.83 16.27 -30.09
N VAL A 44 -31.60 17.18 -31.02
CA VAL A 44 -30.27 17.69 -31.36
C VAL A 44 -29.74 18.42 -30.12
N PRO A 45 -28.58 18.04 -29.55
CA PRO A 45 -27.97 18.82 -28.48
C PRO A 45 -27.59 20.20 -29.02
N ALA A 46 -28.06 21.25 -28.36
CA ALA A 46 -27.68 22.61 -28.67
C ALA A 46 -26.15 22.75 -28.64
N ALA A 47 -25.60 23.38 -29.67
CA ALA A 47 -24.17 23.63 -29.77
C ALA A 47 -23.65 24.38 -28.53
N PRO A 48 -22.50 23.98 -27.96
CA PRO A 48 -21.90 24.72 -26.86
C PRO A 48 -21.55 26.15 -27.32
N PRO A 49 -21.74 27.16 -26.46
CA PRO A 49 -21.41 28.54 -26.80
C PRO A 49 -19.91 28.67 -27.11
N PRO A 50 -19.51 29.59 -28.01
CA PRO A 50 -18.11 29.81 -28.34
C PRO A 50 -17.31 30.13 -27.09
N ALA A 51 -16.19 29.43 -26.94
CA ALA A 51 -15.25 29.64 -25.84
C ALA A 51 -14.83 31.11 -25.79
N GLN A 52 -15.11 31.76 -24.67
CA GLN A 52 -14.60 33.11 -24.43
C GLN A 52 -13.07 33.06 -24.33
N PRO A 53 -12.36 34.04 -24.90
CA PRO A 53 -10.91 34.15 -24.75
C PRO A 53 -10.55 34.15 -23.26
N TYR A 54 -9.66 33.24 -22.86
CA TYR A 54 -9.06 33.21 -21.53
C TYR A 54 -8.43 34.58 -21.23
N GLN A 55 -9.08 35.36 -20.36
CA GLN A 55 -8.41 36.49 -19.71
C GLN A 55 -7.59 35.93 -18.54
N PRO A 56 -6.25 36.11 -18.52
CA PRO A 56 -5.44 35.72 -17.38
C PRO A 56 -5.90 36.50 -16.14
N ALA A 57 -6.24 35.76 -15.08
CA ALA A 57 -6.63 36.32 -13.80
C ALA A 57 -5.48 37.18 -13.23
N PRO A 58 -5.76 38.39 -12.70
CA PRO A 58 -4.75 39.20 -12.02
C PRO A 58 -4.19 38.44 -10.82
N GLN A 59 -2.87 38.28 -10.78
CA GLN A 59 -2.16 37.74 -9.62
C GLN A 59 -2.47 38.64 -8.41
N ALA A 60 -3.20 38.09 -7.44
CA ALA A 60 -3.38 38.73 -6.15
C ALA A 60 -2.00 38.83 -5.48
N GLN A 61 -1.48 40.05 -5.38
CA GLN A 61 -0.28 40.37 -4.63
C GLN A 61 -0.53 39.98 -3.16
N GLN A 62 0.27 39.05 -2.66
CA GLN A 62 0.27 38.73 -1.24
C GLN A 62 0.71 39.97 -0.44
N PRO A 63 -0.01 40.36 0.61
CA PRO A 63 0.39 41.48 1.45
C PRO A 63 1.69 41.14 2.18
N TYR A 64 2.70 41.99 1.96
CA TYR A 64 3.97 42.03 2.67
C TYR A 64 3.71 42.07 4.19
N GLN A 65 4.10 41.04 4.92
CA GLN A 65 4.18 41.09 6.39
C GLN A 65 5.53 41.73 6.77
N PRO A 66 5.56 42.88 7.47
CA PRO A 66 6.80 43.44 7.96
C PRO A 66 7.39 42.55 9.07
N ALA A 67 8.70 42.29 8.95
CA ALA A 67 9.48 41.52 9.90
C ALA A 67 9.45 42.19 11.30
N GLN A 68 9.14 41.40 12.33
CA GLN A 68 9.26 41.85 13.71
C GLN A 68 10.75 41.92 14.13
N PRO A 69 11.18 43.01 14.82
CA PRO A 69 12.55 43.11 15.32
C PRO A 69 12.84 42.09 16.42
N ILE A 70 13.96 41.38 16.27
CA ILE A 70 14.54 40.49 17.28
C ILE A 70 15.19 41.37 18.37
N PRO A 71 14.83 41.23 19.66
CA PRO A 71 15.52 41.95 20.73
C PRO A 71 16.94 41.41 20.91
N SER A 72 17.92 42.19 20.45
CA SER A 72 19.33 42.02 20.76
C SER A 72 19.60 42.48 22.19
N GLY A 73 19.87 41.54 23.10
CA GLY A 73 20.31 41.88 24.44
C GLY A 73 20.45 40.67 25.36
N GLN A 74 21.56 39.94 25.26
CA GLN A 74 22.20 39.26 26.38
C GLN A 74 23.61 38.81 25.97
N GLN A 75 24.54 39.77 26.06
CA GLN A 75 25.96 39.50 26.22
C GLN A 75 26.26 39.24 27.70
N GLY A 76 27.26 38.40 27.94
CA GLY A 76 27.38 37.58 29.14
C GLY A 76 27.85 38.29 30.42
N GLN A 77 27.76 37.52 31.50
CA GLN A 77 28.40 37.80 32.78
C GLN A 77 28.94 36.48 33.37
N PRO A 78 30.23 36.40 33.72
CA PRO A 78 30.81 35.23 34.39
C PRO A 78 30.49 35.25 35.89
N TYR A 79 30.20 34.07 36.43
CA TYR A 79 30.03 33.85 37.86
C TYR A 79 31.37 34.04 38.60
N GLN A 80 31.43 35.04 39.47
CA GLN A 80 32.46 35.16 40.51
C GLN A 80 31.80 35.08 41.89
N SER A 81 32.28 34.14 42.68
CA SER A 81 31.91 33.89 44.07
C SER A 81 32.46 34.96 45.01
N GLN A 82 31.64 35.50 45.92
CA GLN A 82 32.15 36.08 47.17
C GLN A 82 31.12 36.03 48.31
N GLN A 83 31.57 35.43 49.42
CA GLN A 83 30.97 35.39 50.75
C GLN A 83 31.12 36.75 51.47
N GLY A 84 30.18 37.08 52.36
CA GLY A 84 30.38 38.05 53.45
C GLY A 84 29.14 38.88 53.84
N ALA A 85 28.61 38.67 55.04
CA ALA A 85 27.59 39.50 55.72
C ALA A 85 28.26 40.63 56.56
N PRO A 86 27.60 41.46 57.41
CA PRO A 86 26.16 41.80 57.60
C PRO A 86 25.85 43.32 57.80
N GLN A 87 24.57 43.65 58.00
CA GLN A 87 23.97 44.81 58.70
C GLN A 87 24.04 46.24 58.10
N GLY A 88 22.84 46.85 57.97
CA GLY A 88 22.63 48.31 57.95
C GLY A 88 21.33 48.75 57.25
N TYR A 89 20.25 48.97 58.02
CA TYR A 89 19.13 49.83 57.60
C TYR A 89 19.46 51.28 58.00
N PRO A 90 19.07 52.32 57.22
CA PRO A 90 17.72 52.88 57.45
C PRO A 90 17.00 53.50 56.23
N TYR A 91 15.67 53.48 56.34
CA TYR A 91 14.67 54.44 55.84
C TYR A 91 14.61 54.84 54.36
N GLN A 92 13.55 54.38 53.68
CA GLN A 92 12.96 55.05 52.52
C GLN A 92 11.46 55.29 52.78
N PRO A 93 10.97 56.54 52.75
CA PRO A 93 9.56 56.85 52.83
C PRO A 93 8.94 56.83 51.41
N GLY A 94 7.79 56.17 51.27
CA GLY A 94 6.97 56.26 50.06
C GLY A 94 6.45 54.92 49.54
N GLN A 95 5.59 54.25 50.31
CA GLN A 95 4.74 53.19 49.76
C GLN A 95 3.40 53.80 49.31
N PRO A 96 3.06 53.75 48.01
CA PRO A 96 1.67 53.86 47.60
C PRO A 96 0.91 52.60 48.03
N TYR A 97 -0.24 52.81 48.64
CA TYR A 97 -1.18 51.80 49.10
C TYR A 97 -1.44 50.72 48.04
N GLN A 98 -0.96 49.50 48.28
CA GLN A 98 -1.41 48.32 47.54
C GLN A 98 -2.80 47.93 48.04
N GLN A 99 -3.79 48.03 47.17
CA GLN A 99 -5.16 47.56 47.42
C GLN A 99 -5.14 46.04 47.69
N PRO A 100 -5.74 45.56 48.78
CA PRO A 100 -5.91 44.14 49.01
C PRO A 100 -7.13 43.62 48.25
N GLY A 101 -6.94 42.55 47.46
CA GLY A 101 -8.03 41.63 47.13
C GLY A 101 -8.52 41.65 45.68
N GLN A 102 -7.66 41.29 44.73
CA GLN A 102 -8.12 40.53 43.56
C GLN A 102 -7.52 39.13 43.64
N TYR A 103 -8.33 38.18 44.13
CA TYR A 103 -8.07 36.76 43.89
C TYR A 103 -8.18 36.53 42.38
N THR A 104 -7.06 36.61 41.66
CA THR A 104 -6.98 36.02 40.34
C THR A 104 -7.20 34.51 40.52
N PRO A 105 -8.23 33.92 39.89
CA PRO A 105 -8.39 32.46 39.91
C PRO A 105 -7.06 31.86 39.46
N ALA A 106 -6.52 30.94 40.26
CA ALA A 106 -5.34 30.18 39.86
C ALA A 106 -5.65 29.60 38.47
N ALA A 107 -4.87 30.00 37.46
CA ALA A 107 -5.06 29.53 36.11
C ALA A 107 -4.99 28.00 36.17
N VAL A 108 -6.13 27.35 35.95
CA VAL A 108 -6.17 25.90 35.80
C VAL A 108 -5.15 25.59 34.71
N PRO A 109 -4.09 24.80 34.97
CA PRO A 109 -3.10 24.52 33.94
C PRO A 109 -3.86 23.87 32.78
N LYS A 110 -4.02 24.63 31.68
CA LYS A 110 -4.53 24.07 30.43
C LYS A 110 -3.54 22.97 30.08
N ARG A 111 -3.97 21.71 30.25
CA ARG A 111 -3.24 20.57 29.72
C ARG A 111 -3.00 20.92 28.25
N PRO A 112 -1.75 21.05 27.79
CA PRO A 112 -1.51 21.37 26.39
C PRO A 112 -2.15 20.24 25.58
N THR A 113 -3.30 20.52 24.97
CA THR A 113 -3.85 19.68 23.92
C THR A 113 -3.01 19.96 22.69
N THR A 114 -1.77 19.48 22.73
CA THR A 114 -0.85 19.59 21.60
C THR A 114 -1.42 18.72 20.51
N ASN A 115 -1.93 19.35 19.45
CA ASN A 115 -2.42 18.63 18.29
C ASN A 115 -1.26 17.75 17.75
N PRO A 116 -1.43 16.41 17.72
CA PRO A 116 -0.35 15.49 17.38
C PRO A 116 0.09 15.63 15.92
N PHE A 117 -0.66 16.31 15.06
CA PHE A 117 -0.37 16.47 13.64
C PHE A 117 0.44 17.73 13.30
N VAL A 118 0.66 18.64 14.26
CA VAL A 118 1.31 19.95 13.99
C VAL A 118 2.76 19.78 13.53
N GLY A 119 3.10 20.30 12.34
CA GLY A 119 4.46 20.23 11.79
C GLY A 119 4.83 18.88 11.19
N MET A 120 3.88 17.96 11.02
CA MET A 120 4.11 16.73 10.26
C MET A 120 3.99 17.01 8.74
N PRO A 121 4.94 16.55 7.91
CA PRO A 121 4.82 16.65 6.47
C PRO A 121 3.59 15.88 5.96
N VAL A 122 2.90 16.44 4.96
CA VAL A 122 1.73 15.80 4.34
C VAL A 122 2.11 14.43 3.76
N SER A 123 3.33 14.28 3.24
CA SER A 123 3.84 13.00 2.74
C SER A 123 3.81 11.89 3.80
N ASP A 124 4.15 12.21 5.05
CA ASP A 124 4.17 11.21 6.14
C ASP A 124 2.75 10.79 6.52
N LEU A 125 1.80 11.73 6.53
CA LEU A 125 0.37 11.44 6.75
C LEU A 125 -0.20 10.54 5.64
N VAL A 126 0.16 10.82 4.38
CA VAL A 126 -0.29 10.01 3.24
C VAL A 126 0.31 8.60 3.31
N ARG A 127 1.60 8.46 3.65
CA ARG A 127 2.25 7.14 3.85
C ARG A 127 1.56 6.32 4.93
N ASP A 128 1.25 6.94 6.05
CA ASP A 128 0.59 6.29 7.17
C ASP A 128 -0.86 5.91 6.83
N GLY A 129 -1.62 6.81 6.20
CA GLY A 129 -2.98 6.52 5.73
C GLY A 129 -3.02 5.40 4.69
N MET A 130 -2.08 5.39 3.74
CA MET A 130 -1.98 4.35 2.72
C MET A 130 -1.54 3.01 3.32
N ALA A 131 -0.58 3.00 4.26
CA ALA A 131 -0.19 1.78 4.97
C ALA A 131 -1.39 1.18 5.73
N PHE A 132 -2.13 2.01 6.47
CA PHE A 132 -3.33 1.57 7.17
C PHE A 132 -4.39 1.02 6.19
N LEU A 133 -4.69 1.76 5.12
CA LEU A 133 -5.65 1.34 4.10
C LEU A 133 -5.25 0.02 3.45
N PHE A 134 -3.97 -0.17 3.12
CA PHE A 134 -3.48 -1.38 2.48
C PHE A 134 -3.55 -2.61 3.39
N PHE A 135 -3.34 -2.47 4.70
CA PHE A 135 -3.63 -3.56 5.63
C PHE A 135 -5.11 -3.92 5.64
N LEU A 136 -6.02 -2.95 5.60
CA LEU A 136 -7.46 -3.22 5.55
C LEU A 136 -7.91 -3.85 4.23
N VAL A 137 -7.38 -3.36 3.11
CA VAL A 137 -7.63 -3.93 1.78
C VAL A 137 -7.07 -5.36 1.70
N SER A 138 -5.88 -5.60 2.25
CA SER A 138 -5.27 -6.93 2.37
C SER A 138 -6.21 -7.93 3.04
N LEU A 139 -6.87 -7.54 4.15
CA LEU A 139 -7.84 -8.37 4.86
C LEU A 139 -9.04 -8.82 4.00
N ALA A 140 -9.47 -7.97 3.07
CA ALA A 140 -10.59 -8.28 2.18
C ALA A 140 -10.19 -9.15 0.98
N LEU A 141 -8.91 -9.19 0.64
CA LEU A 141 -8.38 -9.87 -0.53
C LEU A 141 -7.92 -11.31 -0.21
N PRO A 142 -7.85 -12.19 -1.24
CA PRO A 142 -7.32 -13.55 -1.09
C PRO A 142 -5.87 -13.56 -0.58
N TRP A 143 -5.55 -14.45 0.37
CA TRP A 143 -4.19 -14.61 0.90
C TRP A 143 -3.37 -15.64 0.10
N ASP A 144 -4.05 -16.74 -0.23
CA ASP A 144 -3.63 -18.01 -0.84
C ASP A 144 -2.39 -18.70 -0.23
N THR A 145 -2.66 -19.70 0.63
CA THR A 145 -1.69 -20.64 1.21
C THR A 145 -2.26 -22.05 1.28
N PHE A 146 -1.46 -23.03 0.84
CA PHE A 146 -1.68 -24.49 0.85
C PHE A 146 -2.62 -25.11 -0.19
N GLY A 147 -2.18 -25.23 -1.45
CA GLY A 147 -2.56 -26.34 -2.36
C GLY A 147 -4.06 -26.59 -2.64
N THR A 148 -4.96 -25.83 -2.04
CA THR A 148 -6.39 -25.80 -2.27
C THR A 148 -6.62 -24.62 -3.19
N TRP A 149 -6.92 -24.99 -4.43
CA TRP A 149 -7.02 -24.14 -5.60
C TRP A 149 -8.17 -23.12 -5.54
N SER A 150 -8.78 -22.91 -4.37
CA SER A 150 -9.95 -22.06 -4.24
C SER A 150 -9.57 -20.70 -3.66
N SER A 151 -10.01 -19.68 -4.36
CA SER A 151 -10.15 -18.27 -3.95
C SER A 151 -11.03 -18.07 -2.71
N ASP A 152 -11.41 -19.14 -2.00
CA ASP A 152 -12.47 -19.12 -1.00
C ASP A 152 -12.00 -18.49 0.31
N TYR A 153 -10.70 -18.57 0.62
CA TYR A 153 -10.14 -18.00 1.85
C TYR A 153 -9.60 -16.59 1.62
N ARG A 154 -10.33 -15.62 2.16
CA ARG A 154 -9.85 -14.25 2.29
C ARG A 154 -8.87 -14.17 3.45
N SER A 155 -7.97 -13.19 3.42
CA SER A 155 -7.00 -12.97 4.49
C SER A 155 -7.65 -12.82 5.87
N ARG A 156 -8.86 -12.27 5.95
CA ARG A 156 -9.63 -12.14 7.21
C ARG A 156 -10.15 -13.47 7.78
N ASP A 157 -10.25 -14.52 6.97
CA ASP A 157 -10.79 -15.82 7.39
C ASP A 157 -9.71 -16.63 8.13
N LEU A 158 -8.43 -16.25 7.97
CA LEU A 158 -7.29 -16.78 8.69
C LEU A 158 -7.05 -15.93 9.95
N ILE A 159 -7.32 -16.49 11.13
CA ILE A 159 -7.29 -15.73 12.39
C ILE A 159 -5.91 -15.15 12.68
N GLU A 160 -4.84 -15.89 12.38
CA GLU A 160 -3.46 -15.44 12.52
C GLU A 160 -3.14 -14.25 11.60
N VAL A 161 -3.60 -14.28 10.35
CA VAL A 161 -3.42 -13.18 9.39
C VAL A 161 -4.22 -11.97 9.84
N LEU A 162 -5.47 -12.17 10.25
CA LEU A 162 -6.35 -11.10 10.75
C LEU A 162 -5.72 -10.37 11.93
N LEU A 163 -5.32 -11.09 12.97
CA LEU A 163 -4.77 -10.50 14.19
C LEU A 163 -3.45 -9.77 13.92
N ILE A 164 -2.57 -10.37 13.10
CA ILE A 164 -1.26 -9.79 12.79
C ILE A 164 -1.38 -8.58 11.87
N ALA A 165 -2.28 -8.60 10.88
CA ALA A 165 -2.54 -7.45 10.02
C ALA A 165 -3.18 -6.29 10.80
N LEU A 166 -4.12 -6.56 11.71
CA LEU A 166 -4.68 -5.54 12.60
C LEU A 166 -3.62 -4.96 13.53
N LEU A 167 -2.78 -5.79 14.14
CA LEU A 167 -1.66 -5.34 14.97
C LEU A 167 -0.72 -4.41 14.17
N SER A 168 -0.40 -4.78 12.93
CA SER A 168 0.43 -3.98 12.04
C SER A 168 -0.25 -2.69 11.59
N ALA A 169 -1.57 -2.71 11.37
CA ALA A 169 -2.35 -1.52 11.09
C ALA A 169 -2.35 -0.54 12.28
N PHE A 170 -2.46 -1.04 13.52
CA PHE A 170 -2.35 -0.22 14.73
C PHE A 170 -0.96 0.37 14.94
N ALA A 171 0.09 -0.26 14.41
CA ALA A 171 1.45 0.27 14.48
C ALA A 171 1.57 1.65 13.81
N VAL A 172 0.70 1.98 12.85
CA VAL A 172 0.60 3.31 12.23
C VAL A 172 0.30 4.38 13.28
N ALA A 173 -0.46 4.07 14.34
CA ALA A 173 -0.85 5.01 15.37
C ALA A 173 0.31 5.40 16.34
N VAL A 174 1.37 4.59 16.42
CA VAL A 174 2.47 4.73 17.38
C VAL A 174 3.11 6.14 17.38
N PRO A 175 3.53 6.73 16.25
CA PRO A 175 4.09 8.08 16.23
C PRO A 175 3.10 9.15 16.71
N TYR A 176 1.80 8.97 16.47
CA TYR A 176 0.77 9.90 16.92
C TYR A 176 0.52 9.80 18.43
N LEU A 177 0.54 8.58 18.98
CA LEU A 177 0.44 8.35 20.43
C LEU A 177 1.65 8.95 21.16
N ALA A 178 2.85 8.82 20.59
CA ALA A 178 4.05 9.47 21.14
C ALA A 178 3.92 10.99 21.17
N ARG A 179 3.43 11.59 20.08
CA ARG A 179 3.23 13.04 19.98
C ARG A 179 2.07 13.57 20.83
N ALA A 180 1.10 12.71 21.13
CA ALA A 180 0.05 12.99 22.11
C ALA A 180 0.51 12.84 23.57
N ASN A 181 1.80 12.60 23.84
CA ASN A 181 2.37 12.38 25.17
C ASN A 181 1.72 11.21 25.92
N VAL A 182 1.34 10.14 25.21
CA VAL A 182 0.83 8.89 25.83
C VAL A 182 1.96 8.10 26.48
N PHE A 183 3.19 8.19 25.93
CA PHE A 183 4.37 7.54 26.48
C PHE A 183 5.09 8.41 27.54
N PRO A 184 5.93 7.81 28.40
CA PRO A 184 6.70 8.54 29.39
C PRO A 184 7.63 9.59 28.78
N VAL A 185 8.05 10.59 29.57
CA VAL A 185 8.97 11.67 29.12
C VAL A 185 10.33 11.15 28.63
N SER A 186 10.76 9.96 29.08
CA SER A 186 11.99 9.30 28.63
C SER A 186 11.84 8.57 27.28
N TRP A 187 10.67 8.67 26.65
CA TRP A 187 10.39 8.08 25.35
C TRP A 187 11.03 8.90 24.24
N THR A 188 11.80 8.25 23.38
CA THR A 188 12.55 8.90 22.31
C THR A 188 11.93 8.60 20.95
N PRO A 189 12.19 9.45 19.92
CA PRO A 189 11.77 9.16 18.55
C PRO A 189 12.31 7.80 18.05
N ALA A 190 13.54 7.44 18.41
CA ALA A 190 14.11 6.13 18.09
C ALA A 190 13.31 4.96 18.70
N LYS A 191 12.84 5.07 19.96
CA LYS A 191 11.97 4.05 20.58
C LYS A 191 10.63 3.93 19.87
N THR A 192 10.08 5.05 19.42
CA THR A 192 8.84 5.10 18.61
C THR A 192 9.03 4.30 17.31
N ARG A 193 10.12 4.56 16.58
CA ARG A 193 10.47 3.84 15.35
C ARG A 193 10.64 2.34 15.62
N SER A 194 11.40 1.97 16.64
CA SER A 194 11.64 0.56 16.98
C SER A 194 10.35 -0.17 17.37
N LEU A 195 9.47 0.46 18.14
CA LEU A 195 8.17 -0.12 18.50
C LEU A 195 7.30 -0.32 17.25
N ARG A 196 7.23 0.69 16.37
CA ARG A 196 6.48 0.61 15.11
C ARG A 196 6.96 -0.54 14.23
N LEU A 197 8.28 -0.67 14.06
CA LEU A 197 8.89 -1.78 13.31
C LEU A 197 8.65 -3.13 13.98
N ALA A 198 8.75 -3.20 15.31
CA ALA A 198 8.50 -4.42 16.07
C ALA A 198 7.04 -4.90 15.97
N LEU A 199 6.08 -3.99 15.87
CA LEU A 199 4.66 -4.31 15.66
C LEU A 199 4.35 -4.74 14.22
N ALA A 200 5.13 -4.27 13.23
CA ALA A 200 5.00 -4.64 11.83
C ALA A 200 5.73 -5.95 11.48
N ALA A 201 6.81 -6.27 12.19
CA ALA A 201 7.67 -7.43 11.93
C ALA A 201 6.92 -8.78 11.92
N PRO A 202 5.94 -9.05 12.81
CA PRO A 202 5.16 -10.28 12.78
C PRO A 202 4.47 -10.53 11.45
N PHE A 203 4.00 -9.49 10.75
CA PHE A 203 3.36 -9.64 9.44
C PHE A 203 4.36 -10.13 8.38
N VAL A 204 5.53 -9.51 8.32
CA VAL A 204 6.59 -9.94 7.39
C VAL A 204 7.05 -11.36 7.71
N LEU A 205 7.21 -11.69 9.00
CA LEU A 205 7.58 -13.04 9.43
C LEU A 205 6.52 -14.07 9.05
N LEU A 206 5.23 -13.77 9.25
CA LEU A 206 4.12 -14.63 8.87
C LEU A 206 4.17 -14.95 7.38
N VAL A 207 4.39 -13.92 6.55
CA VAL A 207 4.53 -14.07 5.10
C VAL A 207 5.73 -14.95 4.74
N LEU A 208 6.89 -14.74 5.39
CA LEU A 208 8.08 -15.58 5.16
C LEU A 208 7.87 -17.03 5.57
N VAL A 209 7.17 -17.28 6.68
CA VAL A 209 6.83 -18.65 7.13
C VAL A 209 5.95 -19.34 6.09
N HIS A 210 4.90 -18.67 5.61
CA HIS A 210 4.03 -19.22 4.57
C HIS A 210 4.77 -19.45 3.25
N PHE A 211 5.70 -18.55 2.89
CA PHE A 211 6.57 -18.74 1.74
C PHE A 211 7.45 -19.99 1.85
N VAL A 212 8.11 -20.19 3.00
CA VAL A 212 8.97 -21.37 3.23
C VAL A 212 8.14 -22.65 3.26
N LEU A 213 6.99 -22.65 3.94
CA LEU A 213 6.09 -23.81 3.97
C LEU A 213 5.58 -24.15 2.57
N GLY A 214 5.20 -23.14 1.78
CA GLY A 214 4.81 -23.33 0.39
C GLY A 214 5.91 -23.92 -0.47
N ALA A 215 7.13 -23.37 -0.38
CA ALA A 215 8.29 -23.84 -1.15
C ALA A 215 8.74 -25.27 -0.79
N VAL A 216 8.49 -25.73 0.44
CA VAL A 216 8.86 -27.08 0.90
C VAL A 216 7.75 -28.11 0.65
N SER A 217 6.47 -27.70 0.71
CA SER A 217 5.33 -28.62 0.66
C SER A 217 4.84 -28.95 -0.75
N ASP A 218 5.03 -28.06 -1.73
CA ASP A 218 4.58 -28.29 -3.11
C ASP A 218 5.71 -27.96 -4.10
N ASN A 219 5.99 -28.87 -5.04
CA ASN A 219 6.97 -28.67 -6.12
C ASN A 219 6.39 -27.82 -7.26
N ARG A 220 5.11 -27.43 -7.19
CA ARG A 220 4.46 -26.54 -8.16
C ARG A 220 4.77 -25.08 -7.84
N LEU A 221 4.71 -24.24 -8.89
CA LEU A 221 4.95 -22.80 -8.80
C LEU A 221 4.00 -22.19 -7.74
N PHE A 222 4.58 -21.73 -6.63
CA PHE A 222 3.89 -21.12 -5.50
C PHE A 222 3.12 -19.87 -5.94
N SER A 223 1.81 -19.82 -5.67
CA SER A 223 0.92 -18.70 -5.97
C SER A 223 0.77 -17.83 -4.73
N TRP A 224 0.72 -16.51 -4.93
CA TRP A 224 0.47 -15.57 -3.86
C TRP A 224 -0.86 -14.87 -4.11
N GLY A 225 -1.71 -14.81 -3.09
CA GLY A 225 -2.92 -14.00 -3.14
C GLY A 225 -2.61 -12.51 -3.11
N THR A 226 -3.48 -11.70 -3.72
CA THR A 226 -3.32 -10.24 -3.75
C THR A 226 -3.35 -9.61 -2.35
N GLY A 227 -3.98 -10.27 -1.37
CA GLY A 227 -3.94 -9.88 0.04
C GLY A 227 -2.53 -9.82 0.61
N VAL A 228 -1.68 -10.80 0.32
CA VAL A 228 -0.28 -10.79 0.77
C VAL A 228 0.47 -9.60 0.15
N MET A 229 0.22 -9.31 -1.11
CA MET A 229 0.85 -8.21 -1.85
C MET A 229 0.53 -6.86 -1.24
N PHE A 230 -0.75 -6.56 -0.99
CA PHE A 230 -1.14 -5.32 -0.32
C PHE A 230 -0.63 -5.25 1.12
N GLY A 231 -0.61 -6.36 1.85
CA GLY A 231 -0.09 -6.39 3.21
C GLY A 231 1.43 -6.15 3.26
N LEU A 232 2.21 -6.71 2.32
CA LEU A 232 3.64 -6.43 2.20
C LEU A 232 3.89 -4.97 1.78
N ALA A 233 3.08 -4.44 0.86
CA ALA A 233 3.13 -3.03 0.50
C ALA A 233 2.88 -2.13 1.73
N ALA A 234 1.88 -2.47 2.55
CA ALA A 234 1.57 -1.77 3.79
C ALA A 234 2.73 -1.83 4.79
N ALA A 235 3.26 -3.04 5.05
CA ALA A 235 4.39 -3.25 5.94
C ALA A 235 5.64 -2.48 5.48
N PHE A 236 5.86 -2.40 4.17
CA PHE A 236 6.97 -1.68 3.58
C PHE A 236 6.81 -0.15 3.70
N LEU A 237 5.61 0.39 3.46
CA LEU A 237 5.30 1.81 3.74
C LEU A 237 5.47 2.13 5.23
N LEU A 238 5.08 1.20 6.09
CA LEU A 238 5.21 1.27 7.54
C LEU A 238 6.65 1.04 8.02
N ALA A 239 7.56 0.53 7.20
CA ALA A 239 8.96 0.39 7.59
C ALA A 239 9.75 1.70 7.37
N GLN A 240 9.27 2.56 6.48
CA GLN A 240 9.91 3.84 6.18
C GLN A 240 9.94 4.76 7.42
N PRO A 241 11.07 5.43 7.72
CA PRO A 241 11.17 6.38 8.81
C PRO A 241 10.32 7.62 8.50
N ARG A 242 9.80 8.25 9.56
CA ARG A 242 9.07 9.52 9.45
C ARG A 242 9.98 10.68 9.82
N SER A 243 9.64 11.87 9.33
CA SER A 243 10.44 13.07 9.57
C SER A 243 10.51 13.41 11.07
N CYS A 244 9.48 13.03 11.83
CA CYS A 244 9.46 13.19 13.29
C CYS A 244 10.24 12.12 14.06
N GLU A 245 10.72 11.07 13.39
CA GLU A 245 11.48 9.97 13.99
C GLU A 245 12.99 10.09 13.76
N LEU A 246 13.41 11.03 12.91
CA LEU A 246 14.79 11.24 12.50
C LEU A 246 15.32 12.53 13.14
N SER A 247 16.59 12.50 13.58
CA SER A 247 17.33 13.74 13.84
C SER A 247 17.82 14.36 12.53
N ASP A 248 18.14 15.66 12.54
CA ASP A 248 18.62 16.39 11.35
C ASP A 248 19.84 15.71 10.70
N ASP A 249 20.72 15.11 11.52
CA ASP A 249 21.91 14.37 11.07
C ASP A 249 21.57 13.03 10.40
N GLU A 250 20.44 12.40 10.77
CA GLU A 250 20.02 11.10 10.26
C GLU A 250 19.24 11.19 8.93
N VAL A 251 18.63 12.35 8.63
CA VAL A 251 17.83 12.57 7.42
C VAL A 251 18.55 12.17 6.12
N PRO A 252 19.78 12.65 5.82
CA PRO A 252 20.45 12.31 4.56
C PRO A 252 20.80 10.82 4.47
N ALA A 253 21.27 10.22 5.57
CA ALA A 253 21.63 8.80 5.61
C ALA A 253 20.39 7.91 5.41
N ALA A 254 19.27 8.26 6.05
CA ALA A 254 18.00 7.56 5.87
C ALA A 254 17.50 7.68 4.42
N ALA A 255 17.54 8.87 3.82
CA ALA A 255 17.13 9.07 2.44
C ALA A 255 17.96 8.23 1.45
N GLN A 256 19.29 8.18 1.65
CA GLN A 256 20.20 7.36 0.84
C GLN A 256 19.93 5.87 1.00
N LEU A 257 19.75 5.39 2.24
CA LEU A 257 19.45 3.99 2.52
C LEU A 257 18.14 3.57 1.83
N TRP A 258 17.09 4.37 1.95
CA TRP A 258 15.82 4.05 1.31
C TRP A 258 15.90 4.10 -0.21
N LYS A 259 16.63 5.07 -0.78
CA LYS A 259 16.92 5.09 -2.22
C LYS A 259 17.64 3.81 -2.68
N LEU A 260 18.59 3.31 -1.89
CA LEU A 260 19.25 2.02 -2.15
C LEU A 260 18.26 0.86 -2.09
N ILE A 261 17.43 0.78 -1.04
CA ILE A 261 16.40 -0.27 -0.90
C ILE A 261 15.48 -0.28 -2.13
N TYR A 262 14.99 0.88 -2.59
CA TYR A 262 14.17 0.96 -3.80
C TYR A 262 14.88 0.52 -5.05
N THR A 263 16.15 0.89 -5.19
CA THR A 263 16.97 0.50 -6.34
C THR A 263 17.16 -1.01 -6.37
N VAL A 264 17.43 -1.63 -5.21
CA VAL A 264 17.56 -3.09 -5.08
C VAL A 264 16.24 -3.78 -5.39
N LEU A 265 15.11 -3.29 -4.88
CA LEU A 265 13.79 -3.84 -5.19
C LEU A 265 13.47 -3.75 -6.68
N LEU A 266 13.77 -2.61 -7.31
CA LEU A 266 13.60 -2.44 -8.75
C LEU A 266 14.46 -3.44 -9.55
N ALA A 267 15.71 -3.66 -9.11
CA ALA A 267 16.59 -4.65 -9.72
C ALA A 267 16.07 -6.09 -9.56
N ILE A 268 15.49 -6.43 -8.41
CA ILE A 268 14.86 -7.74 -8.18
C ILE A 268 13.66 -7.94 -9.11
N VAL A 269 12.82 -6.91 -9.29
CA VAL A 269 11.70 -6.97 -10.26
C VAL A 269 12.22 -7.17 -11.68
N ALA A 270 13.24 -6.40 -12.07
CA ALA A 270 13.85 -6.54 -13.40
C ALA A 270 14.47 -7.93 -13.61
N LEU A 271 15.11 -8.50 -12.59
CA LEU A 271 15.61 -9.88 -12.62
C LEU A 271 14.45 -10.88 -12.74
N GLY A 272 13.32 -10.63 -12.07
CA GLY A 272 12.09 -11.41 -12.25
C GLY A 272 11.62 -11.42 -13.71
N PHE A 273 11.60 -10.26 -14.38
CA PHE A 273 11.30 -10.16 -15.83
C PHE A 273 12.29 -10.97 -16.67
N LEU A 274 13.56 -11.00 -16.31
CA LEU A 274 14.56 -11.78 -17.04
C LEU A 274 14.38 -13.29 -16.84
N VAL A 275 14.18 -13.75 -15.60
CA VAL A 275 13.94 -15.17 -15.31
C VAL A 275 12.69 -15.66 -16.02
N THR A 276 11.65 -14.82 -16.03
CA THR A 276 10.41 -15.04 -16.78
C THR A 276 10.64 -15.23 -18.27
N LEU A 277 11.45 -14.35 -18.86
CA LEU A 277 11.79 -14.41 -20.28
C LEU A 277 12.44 -15.74 -20.62
N ILE A 278 13.47 -16.11 -19.85
CA ILE A 278 14.24 -17.33 -20.05
C ILE A 278 13.33 -18.55 -19.92
N TRP A 279 12.54 -18.61 -18.84
CA TRP A 279 11.63 -19.72 -18.60
C TRP A 279 10.57 -19.82 -19.71
N GLY A 280 9.95 -18.70 -20.10
CA GLY A 280 8.96 -18.67 -21.17
C GLY A 280 9.52 -19.15 -22.52
N VAL A 281 10.76 -18.80 -22.85
CA VAL A 281 11.43 -19.27 -24.07
C VAL A 281 11.73 -20.77 -24.01
N VAL A 282 12.23 -21.27 -22.87
CA VAL A 282 12.53 -22.71 -22.67
C VAL A 282 11.24 -23.54 -22.69
N SER A 283 10.18 -23.09 -22.02
CA SER A 283 8.92 -23.84 -22.00
C SER A 283 8.16 -23.79 -23.32
N ALA A 284 8.32 -22.73 -24.12
CA ALA A 284 7.69 -22.64 -25.43
C ALA A 284 8.23 -23.68 -26.42
N SER A 285 9.49 -24.11 -26.28
CA SER A 285 10.08 -25.12 -27.17
C SER A 285 9.46 -26.51 -27.02
N ASP A 286 8.96 -26.82 -25.83
CA ASP A 286 8.39 -28.13 -25.55
C ASP A 286 6.94 -28.26 -26.02
N VAL A 287 6.24 -27.13 -26.21
CA VAL A 287 4.78 -27.09 -26.37
C VAL A 287 4.34 -26.80 -27.81
N PHE A 288 5.04 -25.92 -28.55
CA PHE A 288 4.45 -25.28 -29.75
C PHE A 288 4.97 -25.75 -31.11
N GLY A 289 5.92 -26.69 -31.17
CA GLY A 289 6.41 -27.29 -32.42
C GLY A 289 6.64 -26.25 -33.53
N ASP A 290 5.98 -26.43 -34.69
CA ASP A 290 6.14 -25.58 -35.88
C ASP A 290 5.67 -24.11 -35.69
N LYS A 291 4.85 -23.81 -34.68
CA LYS A 291 4.37 -22.45 -34.39
C LYS A 291 5.18 -21.74 -33.30
N ILE A 292 6.24 -22.35 -32.81
CA ILE A 292 7.08 -21.83 -31.72
C ILE A 292 7.53 -20.39 -31.97
N VAL A 293 7.97 -20.06 -33.18
CA VAL A 293 8.57 -18.75 -33.47
C VAL A 293 7.56 -17.61 -33.25
N VAL A 294 6.32 -17.78 -33.72
CA VAL A 294 5.30 -16.73 -33.62
C VAL A 294 4.85 -16.54 -32.17
N TYR A 295 4.58 -17.63 -31.44
CA TYR A 295 4.14 -17.55 -30.05
C TYR A 295 5.24 -17.06 -29.11
N THR A 296 6.48 -17.52 -29.31
CA THR A 296 7.64 -17.03 -28.55
C THR A 296 7.85 -15.54 -28.82
N LEU A 297 7.78 -15.08 -30.07
CA LEU A 297 7.91 -13.66 -30.40
C LEU A 297 6.81 -12.82 -29.71
N LEU A 298 5.55 -13.26 -29.75
CA LEU A 298 4.44 -12.57 -29.09
C LEU A 298 4.62 -12.52 -27.56
N ALA A 299 5.08 -13.62 -26.95
CA ALA A 299 5.35 -13.69 -25.51
C ALA A 299 6.50 -12.74 -25.12
N VAL A 300 7.59 -12.71 -25.89
CA VAL A 300 8.72 -11.81 -25.69
C VAL A 300 8.28 -10.34 -25.81
N ILE A 301 7.52 -9.98 -26.86
CA ILE A 301 7.02 -8.62 -27.05
C ILE A 301 6.13 -8.20 -25.88
N THR A 302 5.19 -9.06 -25.51
CA THR A 302 4.29 -8.83 -24.36
C THR A 302 5.10 -8.60 -23.09
N LEU A 303 6.08 -9.46 -22.83
CA LEU A 303 6.94 -9.34 -21.66
C LEU A 303 7.72 -8.03 -21.64
N LEU A 304 8.30 -7.61 -22.77
CA LEU A 304 9.04 -6.37 -22.88
C LEU A 304 8.15 -5.14 -22.69
N ILE A 305 6.95 -5.13 -23.27
CA ILE A 305 5.97 -4.04 -23.08
C ILE A 305 5.62 -3.92 -21.61
N SER A 306 5.31 -5.03 -20.96
CA SER A 306 4.89 -4.99 -19.57
C SER A 306 6.07 -4.71 -18.61
N ALA A 307 7.28 -5.15 -18.94
CA ALA A 307 8.50 -4.72 -18.26
C ALA A 307 8.70 -3.21 -18.39
N ALA A 308 8.47 -2.64 -19.57
CA ALA A 308 8.56 -1.21 -19.79
C ALA A 308 7.51 -0.45 -18.96
N ILE A 309 6.26 -0.92 -18.93
CA ILE A 309 5.18 -0.32 -18.13
C ILE A 309 5.50 -0.33 -16.63
N ALA A 310 6.11 -1.40 -16.12
CA ALA A 310 6.45 -1.50 -14.70
C ALA A 310 7.74 -0.75 -14.34
N LEU A 311 8.82 -0.97 -15.10
CA LEU A 311 10.17 -0.54 -14.75
C LEU A 311 10.46 0.90 -15.16
N VAL A 312 9.92 1.40 -16.28
CA VAL A 312 10.24 2.76 -16.76
C VAL A 312 9.71 3.84 -15.81
N PRO A 313 8.42 3.82 -15.39
CA PRO A 313 7.92 4.80 -14.42
C PRO A 313 8.68 4.71 -13.08
N ALA A 314 8.97 3.50 -12.61
CA ALA A 314 9.71 3.27 -11.39
C ALA A 314 11.14 3.80 -11.46
N TYR A 315 11.85 3.56 -12.57
CA TYR A 315 13.18 4.10 -12.83
C TYR A 315 13.19 5.63 -12.77
N PHE A 316 12.27 6.29 -13.47
CA PHE A 316 12.20 7.75 -13.47
C PHE A 316 11.78 8.33 -12.11
N ALA A 317 10.88 7.66 -11.38
CA ALA A 317 10.43 8.10 -10.07
C ALA A 317 11.54 7.99 -9.00
N VAL A 318 12.28 6.88 -8.98
CA VAL A 318 13.27 6.54 -7.95
C VAL A 318 14.66 7.07 -8.26
N LEU A 319 15.15 6.85 -9.49
CA LEU A 319 16.54 7.13 -9.85
C LEU A 319 16.71 8.52 -10.46
N ARG A 320 15.67 9.06 -11.10
CA ARG A 320 15.67 10.41 -11.68
C ARG A 320 14.89 11.44 -10.84
N ASP A 321 14.34 11.03 -9.70
CA ASP A 321 13.60 11.90 -8.78
C ASP A 321 12.49 12.73 -9.45
N SER A 322 11.84 12.15 -10.47
CA SER A 322 10.85 12.85 -11.30
C SER A 322 9.47 12.94 -10.63
N LEU A 323 9.03 14.15 -10.28
CA LEU A 323 7.73 14.41 -9.66
C LEU A 323 6.52 13.95 -10.52
N PRO A 324 6.47 14.18 -11.85
CA PRO A 324 5.36 13.69 -12.67
C PRO A 324 5.22 12.16 -12.64
N TRP A 325 6.33 11.43 -12.75
CA TRP A 325 6.31 9.96 -12.74
C TRP A 325 5.91 9.40 -11.38
N ARG A 326 6.30 10.06 -10.28
CA ARG A 326 5.83 9.71 -8.93
C ARG A 326 4.30 9.84 -8.82
N ARG A 327 3.72 10.94 -9.32
CA ARG A 327 2.25 11.14 -9.33
C ARG A 327 1.52 10.14 -10.23
N ALA A 328 2.11 9.79 -11.37
CA ALA A 328 1.57 8.76 -12.25
C ALA A 328 1.53 7.40 -11.54
N LEU A 329 2.58 7.04 -10.81
CA LEU A 329 2.62 5.81 -10.01
C LEU A 329 1.58 5.82 -8.87
N VAL A 330 1.37 6.95 -8.19
CA VAL A 330 0.28 7.09 -7.19
C VAL A 330 -1.07 6.80 -7.83
N SER A 331 -1.34 7.44 -8.97
CA SER A 331 -2.61 7.29 -9.68
C SER A 331 -2.81 5.83 -10.13
N LEU A 332 -1.75 5.21 -10.65
CA LEU A 332 -1.75 3.80 -11.04
C LEU A 332 -2.01 2.87 -9.84
N GLY A 333 -1.38 3.14 -8.70
CA GLY A 333 -1.59 2.39 -7.46
C GLY A 333 -3.04 2.48 -6.97
N ILE A 334 -3.66 3.66 -7.06
CA ILE A 334 -5.10 3.84 -6.71
C ILE A 334 -5.98 3.02 -7.65
N VAL A 335 -5.73 3.08 -8.96
CA VAL A 335 -6.49 2.28 -9.95
C VAL A 335 -6.35 0.78 -9.66
N VAL A 336 -5.14 0.33 -9.34
CA VAL A 336 -4.85 -1.04 -8.93
C VAL A 336 -5.66 -1.44 -7.70
N VAL A 337 -5.69 -0.63 -6.65
CA VAL A 337 -6.50 -0.88 -5.44
C VAL A 337 -7.98 -1.02 -5.79
N VAL A 338 -8.51 -0.10 -6.62
CA VAL A 338 -9.92 -0.10 -7.03
C VAL A 338 -10.24 -1.37 -7.82
N ILE A 339 -9.44 -1.73 -8.81
CA ILE A 339 -9.65 -2.95 -9.61
C ILE A 339 -9.56 -4.19 -8.71
N SER A 340 -8.54 -4.29 -7.85
CA SER A 340 -8.37 -5.43 -6.95
C SER A 340 -9.53 -5.58 -5.98
N PHE A 341 -10.03 -4.49 -5.40
CA PHE A 341 -11.09 -4.55 -4.40
C PHE A 341 -12.49 -4.78 -5.02
N PHE A 342 -12.83 -4.03 -6.08
CA PHE A 342 -14.14 -4.13 -6.73
C PHE A 342 -14.23 -5.23 -7.79
N GLY A 343 -13.10 -5.81 -8.21
CA GLY A 343 -13.05 -6.97 -9.09
C GLY A 343 -13.32 -8.31 -8.39
N LEU A 344 -13.50 -8.32 -7.06
CA LEU A 344 -13.79 -9.55 -6.29
C LEU A 344 -15.23 -10.03 -6.40
N ASP A 345 -16.17 -9.18 -6.82
CA ASP A 345 -17.57 -9.57 -6.97
C ASP A 345 -17.74 -10.36 -8.27
N ASP A 346 -18.39 -11.53 -8.20
CA ASP A 346 -18.69 -12.37 -9.37
C ASP A 346 -19.55 -11.64 -10.42
N LYS A 347 -20.26 -10.58 -10.01
CA LYS A 347 -21.06 -9.72 -10.89
C LYS A 347 -20.28 -8.51 -11.44
N SER A 348 -19.02 -8.34 -11.02
CA SER A 348 -18.20 -7.22 -11.45
C SER A 348 -17.80 -7.35 -12.91
N THR A 349 -17.85 -6.24 -13.64
CA THR A 349 -17.28 -6.15 -15.00
C THR A 349 -15.78 -5.88 -14.98
N LEU A 350 -15.19 -5.69 -13.79
CA LEU A 350 -13.76 -5.43 -13.64
C LEU A 350 -12.94 -6.73 -13.67
N PRO A 351 -11.68 -6.68 -14.12
CA PRO A 351 -10.78 -7.82 -14.06
C PRO A 351 -10.62 -8.34 -12.62
N ARG A 352 -10.78 -9.65 -12.43
CA ARG A 352 -10.62 -10.32 -11.15
C ARG A 352 -9.15 -10.61 -10.88
N LEU A 353 -8.56 -9.87 -9.94
CA LEU A 353 -7.15 -9.97 -9.54
C LEU A 353 -7.05 -10.72 -8.19
N GLU A 354 -7.24 -12.03 -8.21
CA GLU A 354 -7.30 -12.85 -6.97
C GLU A 354 -6.01 -13.59 -6.66
N THR A 355 -5.55 -14.35 -7.65
CA THR A 355 -4.35 -15.16 -7.56
C THR A 355 -3.53 -14.89 -8.81
N LEU A 356 -2.28 -14.55 -8.57
CA LEU A 356 -1.33 -14.33 -9.65
C LEU A 356 -0.67 -15.70 -9.92
N ARG A 357 -1.40 -16.54 -10.66
CA ARG A 357 -0.86 -17.81 -11.14
C ARG A 357 -0.11 -17.61 -12.45
N PRO A 358 1.03 -18.28 -12.65
CA PRO A 358 1.55 -18.54 -13.97
C PRO A 358 0.68 -19.61 -14.65
N GLU A 359 -0.57 -19.27 -15.01
CA GLU A 359 -1.31 -20.15 -15.92
C GLU A 359 -0.56 -20.18 -17.26
N PRO A 360 -0.43 -21.35 -17.92
CA PRO A 360 0.16 -21.43 -19.23
C PRO A 360 -0.61 -20.50 -20.18
N MET A 361 0.14 -19.75 -20.99
CA MET A 361 -0.21 -18.56 -21.78
C MET A 361 -1.46 -18.61 -22.70
N TRP A 362 -2.27 -19.66 -22.70
CA TRP A 362 -3.19 -19.96 -23.79
C TRP A 362 -4.58 -19.29 -23.69
N LEU A 363 -5.00 -18.71 -22.55
CA LEU A 363 -6.33 -18.06 -22.42
C LEU A 363 -6.38 -16.68 -21.76
N SER A 364 -5.41 -16.27 -20.93
CA SER A 364 -5.45 -15.01 -20.16
C SER A 364 -4.45 -13.96 -20.63
N GLY A 365 -4.30 -13.82 -21.95
CA GLY A 365 -3.29 -13.00 -22.62
C GLY A 365 -2.89 -11.69 -21.92
N ILE A 366 -1.60 -11.35 -22.09
CA ILE A 366 -1.00 -10.02 -21.88
C ILE A 366 -0.52 -9.70 -20.44
N VAL A 367 -0.55 -10.63 -19.48
CA VAL A 367 0.09 -10.38 -18.16
C VAL A 367 1.42 -11.13 -18.06
N PRO A 368 2.58 -10.45 -18.04
CA PRO A 368 3.88 -11.11 -17.90
C PRO A 368 4.05 -11.70 -16.49
N LEU A 369 4.93 -12.67 -16.35
CA LEU A 369 5.11 -13.34 -15.07
C LEU A 369 5.50 -12.41 -13.89
N PRO A 370 6.21 -11.27 -14.01
CA PRO A 370 6.51 -10.44 -12.81
C PRO A 370 5.33 -9.59 -12.34
N LEU A 371 4.38 -9.31 -13.23
CA LEU A 371 3.06 -8.80 -12.84
C LEU A 371 2.19 -9.95 -12.32
N SER A 372 2.34 -11.16 -12.87
CA SER A 372 1.69 -12.40 -12.42
C SER A 372 2.39 -13.10 -11.25
N TRP A 373 3.40 -12.51 -10.61
CA TRP A 373 4.06 -13.00 -9.40
C TRP A 373 3.93 -11.97 -8.26
N GLY A 374 3.15 -10.91 -8.47
CA GLY A 374 2.87 -9.89 -7.47
C GLY A 374 4.01 -8.91 -7.19
N LEU A 375 5.27 -9.25 -7.51
CA LEU A 375 6.45 -8.40 -7.28
C LEU A 375 6.33 -7.02 -7.93
N GLY A 376 5.90 -6.95 -9.19
CA GLY A 376 5.61 -5.67 -9.83
C GLY A 376 4.36 -4.98 -9.26
N PHE A 377 3.37 -5.76 -8.82
CA PHE A 377 2.06 -5.26 -8.40
C PHE A 377 2.07 -4.60 -7.01
N PHE A 378 2.83 -5.12 -6.04
CA PHE A 378 2.94 -4.49 -4.72
C PHE A 378 3.94 -3.33 -4.66
N LEU A 379 4.90 -3.28 -5.60
CA LEU A 379 5.88 -2.20 -5.64
C LEU A 379 5.31 -0.92 -6.25
N LEU A 380 4.41 -1.00 -7.24
CA LEU A 380 3.82 0.22 -7.84
C LEU A 380 3.11 1.12 -6.82
N PRO A 381 2.26 0.60 -5.90
CA PRO A 381 1.61 1.41 -4.88
C PRO A 381 2.55 1.88 -3.76
N THR A 382 3.68 1.21 -3.51
CA THR A 382 4.66 1.68 -2.52
C THR A 382 5.62 2.72 -3.09
N LEU A 383 6.01 2.56 -4.35
CA LEU A 383 6.86 3.47 -5.10
C LEU A 383 6.22 4.85 -5.29
N ALA A 384 4.90 4.87 -5.41
CA ALA A 384 4.05 6.04 -5.43
C ALA A 384 4.24 6.99 -4.23
N VAL A 385 4.43 6.45 -3.03
CA VAL A 385 4.28 7.22 -1.77
C VAL A 385 5.60 7.78 -1.25
N ILE A 386 6.71 7.54 -1.95
CA ILE A 386 8.07 7.97 -1.55
C ILE A 386 8.33 9.44 -1.90
N ALA A 387 7.39 10.09 -2.59
CA ALA A 387 7.51 11.45 -3.07
C ALA A 387 7.13 12.51 -2.04
#